data_AF-A0A7C6UJK2-F1
#
_entry.id   AF-A0A7C6UJK2-F1
#
_cell.length_a   1.000
_cell.length_b   1.000
_cell.length_c   1.000
_cell.angle_alpha   90.00
_cell.angle_beta   90.00
_cell.angle_gamma   90.00
#
_symmetry.space_group_name_H-M   'P 1'
#
loop_
_entity.id
_entity.type
_entity.pdbx_description
1 polymer ?
#
loop_
_entity_poly.entity_id
_entity_poly.type
_entity_poly.pdbx_seq_one_letter_code
_entity_poly.pdbx_strand_id
1 'polypeptide(L)'
;MNILFLTVTRIEDINSRGIYTDLLRHFVKEGHKVYVASPTERRFGQDTRLIEKDDHTILQIKTLNIQKTNFIEKGIGTILLANQFRKGILKYYTDIHFDLILYSTPPITFTQVIHDIKKRDNAKTYLLLKDIFPQNAVDLDMFSKKGFIYNYFRRKEKKLYNVSDVIGCMSPANVKFVLSHNREIDPKCVEVCPNSVELETDLPFVDKTKVRSKFGIPSNYASFIYGGNLGIPQGLDFLLQVLHSNRDKKDRYFMVVGSGTEYEKISQWFEDNKPENAQLLQALPKTDYDELVQSCDVGLIFLDSRFSIPNYPSRLLSYLEYKMPVLMATDVNTDIGHNHFLQQ
;
A
#
# COMPACT_ATOMS: atom_id res chain seq x y z
N MET A 1 1.97 -3.17 -27.17
CA MET A 1 1.72 -1.82 -26.63
C MET A 1 2.89 -1.42 -25.74
N ASN A 2 3.19 -0.13 -25.68
CA ASN A 2 4.08 0.48 -24.70
C ASN A 2 3.24 0.98 -23.53
N ILE A 3 3.51 0.46 -22.33
CA ILE A 3 2.73 0.75 -21.12
C ILE A 3 3.61 1.51 -20.15
N LEU A 4 3.18 2.71 -19.73
CA LEU A 4 3.84 3.48 -18.69
C LEU A 4 3.14 3.28 -17.34
N PHE A 5 3.88 2.87 -16.31
CA PHE A 5 3.39 2.77 -14.94
C PHE A 5 4.03 3.82 -14.02
N LEU A 6 3.22 4.65 -13.37
CA LEU A 6 3.67 5.64 -12.38
C LEU A 6 3.27 5.23 -10.97
N THR A 7 4.23 5.23 -10.05
CA THR A 7 3.98 4.97 -8.63
C THR A 7 4.96 5.74 -7.73
N VAL A 8 4.59 5.94 -6.47
CA VAL A 8 5.50 6.41 -5.40
C VAL A 8 6.19 5.27 -4.67
N THR A 9 5.83 4.03 -4.96
CA THR A 9 6.56 2.87 -4.46
C THR A 9 7.86 2.76 -5.24
N ARG A 10 9.00 2.73 -4.52
CA ARG A 10 10.30 2.46 -5.14
C ARG A 10 10.29 1.03 -5.71
N ILE A 11 10.52 0.90 -7.01
CA ILE A 11 10.66 -0.38 -7.70
C ILE A 11 12.09 -0.45 -8.23
N GLU A 12 12.83 -1.47 -7.82
CA GLU A 12 14.17 -1.77 -8.33
C GLU A 12 14.14 -2.92 -9.35
N ASP A 13 13.21 -3.85 -9.17
CA ASP A 13 13.05 -5.04 -9.99
C ASP A 13 11.56 -5.43 -10.01
N ILE A 14 10.99 -5.62 -11.20
CA ILE A 14 9.61 -6.08 -11.34
C ILE A 14 9.45 -7.57 -10.97
N ASN A 15 10.54 -8.32 -10.83
CA ASN A 15 10.53 -9.70 -10.32
C ASN A 15 10.31 -9.78 -8.81
N SER A 16 10.45 -8.66 -8.09
CA SER A 16 10.01 -8.59 -6.70
C SER A 16 8.51 -8.78 -6.62
N ARG A 17 8.03 -9.68 -5.75
CA ARG A 17 6.58 -9.92 -5.60
C ARG A 17 5.84 -8.77 -4.93
N GLY A 18 4.66 -8.44 -5.45
CA GLY A 18 3.76 -7.41 -4.92
C GLY A 18 2.69 -6.99 -5.92
N ILE A 19 1.62 -6.34 -5.44
CA ILE A 19 0.41 -6.00 -6.24
C ILE A 19 0.76 -5.30 -7.57
N TYR A 20 1.68 -4.35 -7.55
CA TYR A 20 2.06 -3.62 -8.76
C TYR A 20 2.99 -4.41 -9.66
N THR A 21 4.05 -4.97 -9.10
CA THR A 21 5.06 -5.69 -9.87
C THR A 21 4.51 -6.96 -10.50
N ASP A 22 3.60 -7.67 -9.82
CA ASP A 22 2.90 -8.84 -10.36
C ASP A 22 2.03 -8.47 -11.57
N LEU A 23 1.30 -7.35 -11.50
CA LEU A 23 0.54 -6.81 -12.63
C LEU A 23 1.45 -6.43 -13.80
N LEU A 24 2.58 -5.77 -13.53
CA LEU A 24 3.54 -5.40 -14.57
C LEU A 24 4.17 -6.62 -15.24
N ARG A 25 4.51 -7.67 -14.48
CA ARG A 25 4.98 -8.94 -15.04
C ARG A 25 3.92 -9.60 -15.89
N HIS A 26 2.64 -9.54 -15.50
CA HIS A 26 1.57 -10.07 -16.33
C HIS A 26 1.50 -9.35 -17.69
N PHE A 27 1.58 -8.01 -17.73
CA PHE A 27 1.64 -7.27 -19.00
C PHE A 27 2.86 -7.65 -19.86
N VAL A 28 4.02 -7.88 -19.24
CA VAL A 28 5.21 -8.39 -19.94
C VAL A 28 4.96 -9.77 -20.55
N LYS A 29 4.35 -10.70 -19.79
CA LYS A 29 4.01 -12.06 -20.26
C LYS A 29 3.04 -12.02 -21.45
N GLU A 30 2.12 -11.05 -21.49
CA GLU A 30 1.21 -10.79 -22.61
C GLU A 30 1.89 -10.08 -23.81
N GLY A 31 3.21 -9.93 -23.80
CA GLY A 31 3.99 -9.38 -24.92
C GLY A 31 3.97 -7.85 -25.02
N HIS A 32 3.63 -7.15 -23.93
CA HIS A 32 3.71 -5.70 -23.88
C HIS A 32 5.07 -5.22 -23.34
N LYS A 33 5.50 -4.04 -23.80
CA LYS A 33 6.72 -3.40 -23.31
C LYS A 33 6.39 -2.47 -22.15
N VAL A 34 6.97 -2.73 -20.99
CA VAL A 34 6.61 -2.02 -19.76
C VAL A 34 7.67 -0.99 -19.39
N TYR A 35 7.23 0.23 -19.10
CA TYR A 35 8.05 1.34 -18.64
C TYR A 35 7.56 1.78 -17.26
N VAL A 36 8.46 1.91 -16.30
CA VAL A 36 8.11 2.25 -14.92
C VAL A 36 8.76 3.57 -14.53
N ALA A 37 7.98 4.51 -14.02
CA ALA A 37 8.51 5.68 -13.31
C ALA A 37 8.27 5.49 -11.81
N SER A 38 9.35 5.37 -11.04
CA SER A 38 9.32 5.21 -9.59
C SER A 38 10.32 6.16 -8.91
N PRO A 39 10.16 6.50 -7.62
CA PRO A 39 11.09 7.41 -6.97
C PRO A 39 12.34 6.66 -6.49
N THR A 40 13.47 7.37 -6.49
CA THR A 40 14.61 7.08 -5.62
C THR A 40 14.82 8.29 -4.70
N GLU A 41 14.37 8.17 -3.46
CA GLU A 41 14.43 9.28 -2.49
C GLU A 41 15.88 9.64 -2.15
N ARG A 42 16.15 10.92 -1.92
CA ARG A 42 17.51 11.44 -1.66
C ARG A 42 18.26 10.72 -0.53
N ARG A 43 17.56 10.15 0.46
CA ARG A 43 18.16 9.33 1.53
C ARG A 43 18.96 8.14 1.02
N PHE A 44 18.65 7.63 -0.18
CA PHE A 44 19.38 6.52 -0.78
C PHE A 44 20.66 6.96 -1.50
N GLY A 45 20.92 8.27 -1.62
CA GLY A 45 22.14 8.79 -2.25
C GLY A 45 22.25 8.51 -3.76
N GLN A 46 21.17 8.09 -4.40
CA GLN A 46 21.14 7.73 -5.82
C GLN A 46 20.64 8.89 -6.69
N ASP A 47 21.27 9.07 -7.84
CA ASP A 47 20.78 9.97 -8.88
C ASP A 47 19.72 9.31 -9.76
N THR A 48 19.02 10.13 -10.55
CA THR A 48 18.05 9.63 -11.52
C THR A 48 18.73 8.68 -12.51
N ARG A 49 18.22 7.47 -12.65
CA ARG A 49 18.82 6.41 -13.49
C ARG A 49 17.77 5.56 -14.19
N LEU A 50 18.19 4.95 -15.30
CA LEU A 50 17.45 3.91 -16.01
C LEU A 50 18.01 2.53 -15.63
N ILE A 51 17.11 1.57 -15.45
CA ILE A 51 17.41 0.14 -15.33
C ILE A 51 16.74 -0.52 -16.54
N GLU A 52 17.53 -0.88 -17.53
CA GLU A 52 17.05 -1.42 -18.81
C GLU A 52 17.15 -2.95 -18.81
N LYS A 53 16.07 -3.59 -19.28
CA LYS A 53 15.94 -5.01 -19.56
C LYS A 53 15.25 -5.16 -20.91
N ASP A 54 15.26 -6.36 -21.48
CA ASP A 54 14.74 -6.60 -22.83
C ASP A 54 13.23 -6.30 -22.94
N ASP A 55 12.48 -6.63 -21.88
CA ASP A 55 11.01 -6.57 -21.81
C ASP A 55 10.46 -5.38 -21.01
N HIS A 56 11.30 -4.75 -20.18
CA HIS A 56 10.89 -3.60 -19.38
C HIS A 56 12.03 -2.60 -19.11
N THR A 57 11.65 -1.37 -18.73
CA THR A 57 12.60 -0.34 -18.31
C THR A 57 12.09 0.38 -17.08
N ILE A 58 12.93 0.56 -16.07
CA ILE A 58 12.59 1.30 -14.85
C ILE A 58 13.39 2.60 -14.80
N LEU A 59 12.69 3.71 -14.88
CA LEU A 59 13.19 5.05 -14.58
C LEU A 59 13.02 5.32 -13.08
N GLN A 60 14.11 5.28 -12.35
CA GLN A 60 14.16 5.72 -10.95
C GLN A 60 14.47 7.22 -10.91
N ILE A 61 13.52 8.02 -10.47
CA ILE A 61 13.60 9.49 -10.48
C ILE A 61 14.03 9.98 -9.10
N LYS A 62 15.10 10.77 -9.03
CA LYS A 62 15.56 11.37 -7.78
C LYS A 62 14.50 12.31 -7.21
N THR A 63 14.05 12.05 -5.98
CA THR A 63 13.06 12.88 -5.28
C THR A 63 13.56 13.33 -3.91
N LEU A 64 12.86 14.29 -3.28
CA LEU A 64 13.00 14.49 -1.83
C LEU A 64 12.44 13.28 -1.08
N ASN A 65 12.72 13.18 0.22
CA ASN A 65 12.10 12.14 1.03
C ASN A 65 10.60 12.46 1.19
N ILE A 66 9.77 11.50 0.85
CA ILE A 66 8.30 11.51 1.02
C ILE A 66 7.87 10.51 2.10
N GLN A 67 8.75 9.58 2.46
CA GLN A 67 8.55 8.58 3.50
C GLN A 67 9.65 8.66 4.56
N LYS A 68 9.30 8.32 5.81
CA LYS A 68 10.20 8.32 6.98
C LYS A 68 11.07 9.60 7.06
N THR A 69 10.43 10.76 6.89
CA THR A 69 11.06 12.08 7.06
C THR A 69 10.13 12.99 7.88
N ASN A 70 10.63 14.17 8.27
CA ASN A 70 9.85 15.17 8.98
C ASN A 70 8.73 15.76 8.11
N PHE A 71 7.74 16.36 8.78
CA PHE A 71 6.53 16.87 8.14
C PHE A 71 6.81 17.96 7.09
N ILE A 72 7.82 18.81 7.31
CA ILE A 72 8.17 19.91 6.41
C ILE A 72 8.73 19.35 5.10
N GLU A 73 9.75 18.48 5.17
CA GLU A 73 10.32 17.86 3.99
C GLU A 73 9.27 17.00 3.27
N LYS A 74 8.46 16.23 4.00
CA LYS A 74 7.36 15.44 3.41
C LYS A 74 6.39 16.33 2.62
N GLY A 75 6.03 17.49 3.17
CA GLY A 75 5.14 18.46 2.51
C GLY A 75 5.76 19.02 1.22
N ILE A 76 6.98 19.53 1.30
CA ILE A 76 7.71 20.07 0.14
C ILE A 76 7.94 18.97 -0.91
N GLY A 77 8.37 17.79 -0.47
CA GLY A 77 8.60 16.61 -1.31
C GLY A 77 7.35 16.21 -2.07
N THR A 78 6.20 16.12 -1.38
CA THR A 78 4.90 15.78 -2.01
C THR A 78 4.49 16.78 -3.09
N ILE A 79 4.77 18.07 -2.90
CA ILE A 79 4.45 19.12 -3.89
C ILE A 79 5.40 19.03 -5.09
N LEU A 80 6.70 18.87 -4.86
CA LEU A 80 7.72 18.82 -5.92
C LEU A 80 7.68 17.50 -6.73
N LEU A 81 7.18 16.43 -6.12
CA LEU A 81 7.15 15.08 -6.66
C LEU A 81 6.60 15.03 -8.09
N ALA A 82 5.45 15.66 -8.34
CA ALA A 82 4.83 15.65 -9.67
C ALA A 82 5.71 16.32 -10.74
N ASN A 83 6.39 17.42 -10.38
CA ASN A 83 7.29 18.12 -11.31
C ASN A 83 8.58 17.34 -11.55
N GLN A 84 9.11 16.67 -10.52
CA GLN A 84 10.28 15.78 -10.65
C GLN A 84 9.97 14.62 -11.59
N PHE A 85 8.81 13.97 -11.40
CA PHE A 85 8.34 12.89 -12.28
C PHE A 85 8.17 13.37 -13.72
N ARG A 86 7.49 14.51 -13.90
CA ARG A 86 7.29 15.13 -15.21
C ARG A 86 8.62 15.38 -15.93
N LYS A 87 9.59 16.02 -15.26
CA LYS A 87 10.91 16.29 -15.84
C LYS A 87 11.69 15.02 -16.15
N GLY A 88 11.59 14.00 -15.30
CA GLY A 88 12.22 12.70 -15.54
C GLY A 88 11.64 12.02 -16.78
N ILE A 89 10.32 11.84 -16.83
CA ILE A 89 9.67 11.14 -17.94
C ILE A 89 9.88 11.88 -19.27
N LEU A 90 9.71 13.22 -19.29
CA LEU A 90 9.92 14.02 -20.50
C LEU A 90 11.38 14.16 -20.93
N LYS A 91 12.35 13.70 -20.12
CA LYS A 91 13.77 13.68 -20.48
C LYS A 91 14.21 12.30 -20.94
N TYR A 92 13.86 11.26 -20.18
CA TYR A 92 14.37 9.90 -20.37
C TYR A 92 13.46 9.03 -21.23
N TYR A 93 12.16 9.36 -21.32
CA TYR A 93 11.19 8.66 -22.18
C TYR A 93 10.62 9.60 -23.26
N THR A 94 11.46 10.51 -23.76
CA THR A 94 11.08 11.48 -24.81
C THR A 94 10.67 10.78 -26.09
N ASP A 95 11.44 9.78 -26.51
CA ASP A 95 11.29 9.08 -27.79
C ASP A 95 10.36 7.84 -27.69
N ILE A 96 9.78 7.61 -26.52
CA ILE A 96 8.84 6.50 -26.29
C ILE A 96 7.42 7.04 -26.38
N HIS A 97 6.65 6.51 -27.32
CA HIS A 97 5.21 6.72 -27.43
C HIS A 97 4.47 5.68 -26.57
N PHE A 98 3.61 6.13 -25.65
CA PHE A 98 2.85 5.24 -24.77
C PHE A 98 1.41 5.06 -25.25
N ASP A 99 0.94 3.81 -25.31
CA ASP A 99 -0.45 3.49 -25.62
C ASP A 99 -1.35 3.56 -24.38
N LEU A 100 -0.77 3.20 -23.21
CA LEU A 100 -1.47 3.12 -21.94
C LEU A 100 -0.62 3.70 -20.80
N ILE A 101 -1.24 4.51 -19.95
CA ILE A 101 -0.66 5.07 -18.73
C ILE A 101 -1.42 4.50 -17.54
N LEU A 102 -0.76 3.62 -16.79
CA LEU A 102 -1.21 3.09 -15.51
C LEU A 102 -0.61 3.90 -14.36
N TYR A 103 -1.39 4.17 -13.32
CA TYR A 103 -0.89 4.85 -12.13
C TYR A 103 -1.73 4.52 -10.91
N SER A 104 -1.11 4.58 -9.73
CA SER A 104 -1.76 4.26 -8.47
C SER A 104 -1.91 5.49 -7.57
N THR A 105 -2.94 5.51 -6.71
CA THR A 105 -2.94 6.38 -5.54
C THR A 105 -2.32 5.68 -4.33
N PRO A 106 -1.66 6.44 -3.43
CA PRO A 106 -1.15 7.80 -3.63
C PRO A 106 -0.08 7.88 -4.74
N PRO A 107 0.20 9.08 -5.30
CA PRO A 107 -0.29 10.38 -4.90
C PRO A 107 -1.31 10.96 -5.89
N ILE A 108 -2.28 11.73 -5.39
CA ILE A 108 -3.21 12.48 -6.25
C ILE A 108 -2.58 13.68 -6.96
N THR A 109 -1.27 13.93 -6.76
CA THR A 109 -0.55 15.06 -7.34
C THR A 109 -0.05 14.80 -8.76
N PHE A 110 -0.06 13.55 -9.23
CA PHE A 110 0.41 13.16 -10.56
C PHE A 110 -0.47 13.63 -11.72
N THR A 111 -1.61 14.24 -11.47
CA THR A 111 -2.57 14.65 -12.52
C THR A 111 -1.92 15.37 -13.71
N GLN A 112 -1.00 16.31 -13.45
CA GLN A 112 -0.40 17.11 -14.52
C GLN A 112 0.57 16.28 -15.39
N VAL A 113 1.36 15.40 -14.79
CA VAL A 113 2.26 14.54 -15.57
C VAL A 113 1.47 13.54 -16.42
N ILE A 114 0.40 12.98 -15.86
CA ILE A 114 -0.51 12.08 -16.58
C ILE A 114 -1.16 12.80 -17.75
N HIS A 115 -1.71 14.00 -17.52
CA HIS A 115 -2.33 14.81 -18.57
C HIS A 115 -1.37 15.11 -19.72
N ASP A 116 -0.14 15.52 -19.42
CA ASP A 116 0.83 15.93 -20.43
C ASP A 116 1.28 14.75 -21.30
N ILE A 117 1.51 13.57 -20.70
CA ILE A 117 1.87 12.36 -21.45
C ILE A 117 0.66 11.85 -22.25
N LYS A 118 -0.53 11.81 -21.63
CA LYS A 118 -1.78 11.44 -22.31
C LYS A 118 -2.00 12.28 -23.57
N LYS A 119 -1.80 13.60 -23.47
CA LYS A 119 -1.95 14.51 -24.61
C LYS A 119 -0.85 14.34 -25.65
N ARG A 120 0.41 14.15 -25.21
CA ARG A 120 1.56 13.94 -26.11
C ARG A 120 1.36 12.69 -26.98
N ASP A 121 0.92 11.60 -26.36
CA ASP A 121 0.89 10.29 -27.00
C ASP A 121 -0.52 9.84 -27.41
N ASN A 122 -1.56 10.64 -27.15
CA ASN A 122 -2.95 10.22 -27.32
C ASN A 122 -3.25 8.89 -26.58
N ALA A 123 -2.59 8.68 -25.44
CA ALA A 123 -2.65 7.44 -24.67
C ALA A 123 -3.99 7.27 -23.94
N LYS A 124 -4.32 6.02 -23.59
CA LYS A 124 -5.36 5.73 -22.60
C LYS A 124 -4.81 5.81 -21.17
N THR A 125 -5.63 6.23 -20.22
CA THR A 125 -5.26 6.34 -18.80
C THR A 125 -6.11 5.42 -17.93
N TYR A 126 -5.46 4.64 -17.08
CA TYR A 126 -6.12 3.75 -16.13
C TYR A 126 -5.58 4.02 -14.72
N LEU A 127 -6.45 4.53 -13.86
CA LEU A 127 -6.15 4.80 -12.46
C LEU A 127 -6.44 3.57 -11.61
N LEU A 128 -5.41 3.04 -10.96
CA LEU A 128 -5.51 2.08 -9.87
C LEU A 128 -5.78 2.84 -8.56
N LEU A 129 -7.06 3.04 -8.22
CA LEU A 129 -7.47 3.76 -7.01
C LEU A 129 -7.32 2.85 -5.78
N LYS A 130 -6.17 2.94 -5.11
CA LYS A 130 -5.84 2.11 -3.93
C LYS A 130 -6.09 2.83 -2.60
N ASP A 131 -6.04 4.16 -2.61
CA ASP A 131 -6.35 5.02 -1.47
C ASP A 131 -7.25 6.18 -1.89
N ILE A 132 -8.31 6.45 -1.12
CA ILE A 132 -9.22 7.58 -1.30
C ILE A 132 -8.78 8.74 -0.40
N PHE A 133 -8.07 9.69 -1.00
CA PHE A 133 -7.52 10.88 -0.34
C PHE A 133 -8.08 12.15 -1.01
N PRO A 134 -8.52 13.18 -0.25
CA PRO A 134 -8.10 13.51 1.12
C PRO A 134 -9.01 13.02 2.25
N GLN A 135 -10.09 12.30 1.97
CA GLN A 135 -11.07 11.95 3.01
C GLN A 135 -10.45 11.07 4.11
N ASN A 136 -9.60 10.09 3.78
CA ASN A 136 -8.87 9.30 4.78
C ASN A 136 -8.05 10.14 5.77
N ALA A 137 -7.42 11.22 5.31
CA ALA A 137 -6.62 12.09 6.17
C ALA A 137 -7.48 12.99 7.06
N VAL A 138 -8.68 13.36 6.58
CA VAL A 138 -9.69 14.04 7.41
C VAL A 138 -10.20 13.11 8.50
N ASP A 139 -10.48 11.85 8.16
CA ASP A 139 -11.00 10.85 9.11
C ASP A 139 -10.00 10.59 10.26
N LEU A 140 -8.71 10.68 9.97
CA LEU A 140 -7.63 10.53 10.95
C LEU A 140 -7.26 11.84 11.67
N ASP A 141 -8.08 12.89 11.54
CA ASP A 141 -7.87 14.22 12.12
C ASP A 141 -6.55 14.91 11.72
N MET A 142 -5.97 14.52 10.58
CA MET A 142 -4.72 15.14 10.10
C MET A 142 -4.93 16.59 9.64
N PHE A 143 -6.12 16.90 9.12
CA PHE A 143 -6.56 18.27 8.82
C PHE A 143 -8.08 18.35 8.70
N SER A 144 -8.62 19.56 8.91
CA SER A 144 -10.06 19.80 8.83
C SER A 144 -10.61 19.74 7.41
N LYS A 145 -11.80 19.14 7.25
CA LYS A 145 -12.63 19.18 6.03
C LYS A 145 -13.02 20.59 5.59
N LYS A 146 -13.00 21.57 6.50
CA LYS A 146 -13.33 22.98 6.19
C LYS A 146 -12.11 23.81 5.79
N GLY A 147 -10.90 23.25 5.88
CA GLY A 147 -9.65 23.96 5.65
C GLY A 147 -9.26 24.13 4.18
N PHE A 148 -8.38 25.08 3.92
CA PHE A 148 -7.78 25.29 2.59
C PHE A 148 -7.03 24.06 2.08
N ILE A 149 -6.38 23.31 2.97
CA ILE A 149 -5.63 22.08 2.64
C ILE A 149 -6.56 21.02 2.05
N TYR A 150 -7.69 20.75 2.70
CA TYR A 150 -8.71 19.84 2.18
C TYR A 150 -9.21 20.30 0.82
N ASN A 151 -9.58 21.57 0.69
CA ASN A 151 -10.09 22.11 -0.58
C ASN A 151 -9.05 22.05 -1.72
N TYR A 152 -7.76 22.17 -1.42
CA TYR A 152 -6.70 22.00 -2.41
C TYR A 152 -6.60 20.55 -2.88
N PHE A 153 -6.50 19.59 -1.95
CA PHE A 153 -6.38 18.19 -2.30
C PHE A 153 -7.65 17.60 -2.90
N ARG A 154 -8.83 18.03 -2.46
CA ARG A 154 -10.11 17.64 -3.07
C ARG A 154 -10.22 18.08 -4.53
N ARG A 155 -9.66 19.25 -4.87
CA ARG A 155 -9.55 19.68 -6.29
C ARG A 155 -8.57 18.81 -7.07
N LYS A 156 -7.45 18.41 -6.47
CA LYS A 156 -6.46 17.52 -7.11
C LYS A 156 -7.04 16.14 -7.38
N GLU A 157 -7.78 15.58 -6.42
CA GLU A 157 -8.49 14.30 -6.53
C GLU A 157 -9.50 14.35 -7.69
N LYS A 158 -10.39 15.35 -7.72
CA LYS A 158 -11.35 15.52 -8.84
C LYS A 158 -10.66 15.64 -10.20
N LYS A 159 -9.55 16.37 -10.29
CA LYS A 159 -8.79 16.47 -11.55
C LYS A 159 -8.10 15.16 -11.93
N LEU A 160 -7.62 14.38 -10.95
CA LEU A 160 -7.07 13.04 -11.19
C LEU A 160 -8.15 12.11 -11.76
N TYR A 161 -9.35 12.13 -11.19
CA TYR A 161 -10.46 11.36 -11.72
C TYR A 161 -10.83 11.80 -13.14
N ASN A 162 -10.91 13.10 -13.40
CA ASN A 162 -11.26 13.62 -14.73
C ASN A 162 -10.22 13.31 -15.82
N VAL A 163 -8.93 13.14 -15.48
CA VAL A 163 -7.91 12.76 -16.47
C VAL A 163 -7.86 11.25 -16.72
N SER A 164 -8.54 10.44 -15.90
CA SER A 164 -8.61 8.98 -16.02
C SER A 164 -9.66 8.58 -17.06
N ASP A 165 -9.31 7.76 -18.06
CA ASP A 165 -10.31 7.13 -18.93
C ASP A 165 -11.05 6.02 -18.19
N VAL A 166 -10.33 5.29 -17.32
CA VAL A 166 -10.88 4.27 -16.43
C VAL A 166 -10.32 4.45 -15.01
N ILE A 167 -11.19 4.28 -14.01
CA ILE A 167 -10.87 4.28 -12.58
C ILE A 167 -11.19 2.89 -12.02
N GLY A 168 -10.14 2.11 -11.75
CA GLY A 168 -10.22 0.81 -11.10
C GLY A 168 -10.21 0.93 -9.58
N CYS A 169 -11.35 0.67 -8.97
CA CYS A 169 -11.58 0.65 -7.52
C CYS A 169 -11.35 -0.74 -6.92
N MET A 170 -10.89 -0.85 -5.68
CA MET A 170 -10.59 -2.16 -5.09
C MET A 170 -11.82 -3.06 -4.85
N SER A 171 -13.02 -2.49 -4.78
CA SER A 171 -14.24 -3.16 -4.34
C SER A 171 -15.50 -2.48 -4.89
N PRO A 172 -16.67 -3.17 -4.84
CA PRO A 172 -17.95 -2.55 -5.16
C PRO A 172 -18.32 -1.34 -4.28
N ALA A 173 -17.98 -1.33 -2.97
CA ALA A 173 -18.30 -0.19 -2.12
C ALA A 173 -17.34 0.99 -2.37
N ASN A 174 -16.08 0.75 -2.77
CA ASN A 174 -15.21 1.79 -3.31
C ASN A 174 -15.85 2.45 -4.55
N VAL A 175 -16.35 1.66 -5.51
CA VAL A 175 -17.04 2.19 -6.71
C VAL A 175 -18.23 3.05 -6.30
N LYS A 176 -19.10 2.53 -5.42
CA LYS A 176 -20.26 3.26 -4.90
C LYS A 176 -19.87 4.57 -4.23
N PHE A 177 -18.82 4.55 -3.40
CA PHE A 177 -18.32 5.73 -2.70
C PHE A 177 -17.80 6.78 -3.68
N VAL A 178 -16.99 6.39 -4.66
CA VAL A 178 -16.45 7.30 -5.67
C VAL A 178 -17.60 7.97 -6.44
N LEU A 179 -18.57 7.20 -6.93
CA LEU A 179 -19.69 7.73 -7.71
C LEU A 179 -20.61 8.62 -6.87
N SER A 180 -20.90 8.26 -5.62
CA SER A 180 -21.79 9.05 -4.76
C SER A 180 -21.20 10.40 -4.37
N HIS A 181 -19.86 10.48 -4.25
CA HIS A 181 -19.14 11.69 -3.84
C HIS A 181 -18.60 12.51 -5.01
N ASN A 182 -18.62 11.98 -6.23
CA ASN A 182 -18.12 12.62 -7.45
C ASN A 182 -19.13 12.45 -8.59
N ARG A 183 -20.27 13.14 -8.48
CA ARG A 183 -21.39 13.04 -9.45
C ARG A 183 -21.02 13.48 -10.87
N GLU A 184 -19.91 14.17 -11.03
CA GLU A 184 -19.36 14.57 -12.33
C GLU A 184 -18.69 13.43 -13.10
N ILE A 185 -18.41 12.28 -12.48
CA ILE A 185 -17.75 11.14 -13.12
C ILE A 185 -18.81 10.28 -13.83
N ASP A 186 -18.55 9.92 -15.09
CA ASP A 186 -19.37 8.94 -15.81
C ASP A 186 -19.24 7.57 -15.12
N PRO A 187 -20.34 6.96 -14.63
CA PRO A 187 -20.32 5.63 -14.04
C PRO A 187 -19.68 4.55 -14.92
N LYS A 188 -19.71 4.69 -16.25
CA LYS A 188 -19.10 3.73 -17.18
C LYS A 188 -17.57 3.72 -17.14
N CYS A 189 -16.95 4.77 -16.60
CA CYS A 189 -15.51 4.89 -16.44
C CYS A 189 -15.01 4.34 -15.10
N VAL A 190 -15.89 3.80 -14.23
CA VAL A 190 -15.50 3.30 -12.91
C VAL A 190 -15.84 1.83 -12.81
N GLU A 191 -14.85 1.01 -12.46
CA GLU A 191 -14.98 -0.44 -12.37
C GLU A 191 -14.31 -1.02 -11.12
N VAL A 192 -14.55 -2.30 -10.86
CA VAL A 192 -13.87 -3.04 -9.80
C VAL A 192 -12.57 -3.65 -10.34
N CYS A 193 -11.45 -3.18 -9.81
CA CYS A 193 -10.09 -3.67 -10.01
C CYS A 193 -9.47 -4.03 -8.65
N PRO A 194 -9.75 -5.25 -8.15
CA PRO A 194 -9.32 -5.66 -6.81
C PRO A 194 -7.80 -5.76 -6.73
N ASN A 195 -7.28 -5.62 -5.51
CA ASN A 195 -5.87 -5.96 -5.28
C ASN A 195 -5.67 -7.44 -5.59
N SER A 196 -4.69 -7.72 -6.44
CA SER A 196 -4.38 -9.06 -6.90
C SER A 196 -2.87 -9.27 -6.80
N VAL A 197 -2.48 -10.50 -6.51
CA VAL A 197 -1.09 -10.96 -6.50
C VAL A 197 -1.03 -12.24 -7.32
N GLU A 198 0.10 -12.49 -7.95
CA GLU A 198 0.39 -13.77 -8.59
C GLU A 198 0.57 -14.83 -7.52
N LEU A 199 -0.16 -15.95 -7.61
CA LEU A 199 -0.07 -17.03 -6.63
C LEU A 199 1.24 -17.80 -6.80
N GLU A 200 1.95 -18.02 -5.70
CA GLU A 200 3.06 -18.98 -5.68
C GLU A 200 2.50 -20.40 -5.60
N THR A 201 2.79 -21.23 -6.60
CA THR A 201 2.35 -22.63 -6.60
C THR A 201 3.21 -23.50 -5.68
N ASP A 202 4.48 -23.13 -5.51
CA ASP A 202 5.46 -23.88 -4.71
C ASP A 202 5.94 -23.04 -3.52
N LEU A 203 5.06 -22.90 -2.52
CA LEU A 203 5.46 -22.27 -1.27
C LEU A 203 6.60 -23.05 -0.61
N PRO A 204 7.70 -22.39 -0.22
CA PRO A 204 8.82 -23.06 0.41
C PRO A 204 8.37 -23.71 1.72
N PHE A 205 8.82 -24.94 1.97
CA PHE A 205 8.55 -25.61 3.24
C PHE A 205 9.19 -24.82 4.39
N VAL A 206 8.38 -24.47 5.39
CA VAL A 206 8.83 -23.80 6.62
C VAL A 206 8.75 -24.78 7.79
N ASP A 207 9.90 -25.07 8.40
CA ASP A 207 9.95 -25.74 9.70
C ASP A 207 9.49 -24.78 10.80
N LYS A 208 8.19 -24.86 11.13
CA LYS A 208 7.57 -24.00 12.14
C LYS A 208 8.28 -24.05 13.49
N THR A 209 8.77 -25.23 13.90
CA THR A 209 9.43 -25.41 15.20
C THR A 209 10.74 -24.63 15.24
N LYS A 210 11.54 -24.75 14.18
CA LYS A 210 12.81 -24.03 14.05
C LYS A 210 12.59 -22.52 14.01
N VAL A 211 11.62 -22.04 13.23
CA VAL A 211 11.32 -20.61 13.12
C VAL A 211 10.78 -20.06 14.44
N ARG A 212 9.84 -20.76 15.09
CA ARG A 212 9.34 -20.36 16.41
C ARG A 212 10.45 -20.28 17.43
N SER A 213 11.37 -21.24 17.46
CA SER A 213 12.54 -21.20 18.34
C SER A 213 13.46 -20.02 18.03
N LYS A 214 13.71 -19.72 16.75
CA LYS A 214 14.53 -18.56 16.32
C LYS A 214 13.97 -17.24 16.84
N PHE A 215 12.64 -17.11 16.85
CA PHE A 215 11.95 -15.90 17.32
C PHE A 215 11.45 -15.99 18.77
N GLY A 216 11.77 -17.05 19.52
CA GLY A 216 11.34 -17.15 20.93
C GLY A 216 9.82 -17.34 21.15
N ILE A 217 9.10 -17.85 20.15
CA ILE A 217 7.67 -18.16 20.24
C ILE A 217 7.50 -19.50 20.97
N PRO A 218 6.75 -19.57 22.09
CA PRO A 218 6.49 -20.83 22.78
C PRO A 218 5.77 -21.84 21.88
N SER A 219 6.26 -23.09 21.84
CA SER A 219 5.73 -24.13 20.95
C SER A 219 4.29 -24.55 21.28
N ASN A 220 3.87 -24.39 22.53
CA ASN A 220 2.55 -24.76 23.04
C ASN A 220 1.51 -23.62 22.99
N TYR A 221 1.87 -22.44 22.47
CA TYR A 221 0.97 -21.29 22.42
C TYR A 221 0.42 -21.11 21.00
N ALA A 222 -0.83 -20.68 20.88
CA ALA A 222 -1.36 -20.18 19.63
C ALA A 222 -0.68 -18.84 19.29
N SER A 223 -0.04 -18.75 18.13
CA SER A 223 0.74 -17.57 17.74
C SER A 223 -0.03 -16.68 16.78
N PHE A 224 -0.12 -15.40 17.14
CA PHE A 224 -0.81 -14.35 16.40
C PHE A 224 0.23 -13.38 15.84
N ILE A 225 0.07 -12.96 14.59
CA ILE A 225 1.00 -12.00 13.98
C ILE A 225 0.29 -10.78 13.41
N TYR A 226 0.66 -9.62 13.92
CA TYR A 226 0.48 -8.36 13.22
C TYR A 226 1.78 -8.02 12.49
N GLY A 227 1.71 -7.91 11.17
CA GLY A 227 2.87 -7.60 10.35
C GLY A 227 2.60 -6.48 9.34
N GLY A 228 3.31 -5.36 9.43
CA GLY A 228 3.14 -4.27 8.47
C GLY A 228 3.50 -2.88 8.98
N ASN A 229 2.82 -1.89 8.41
CA ASN A 229 3.02 -0.50 8.77
C ASN A 229 2.50 -0.22 10.19
N LEU A 230 3.35 0.29 11.07
CA LEU A 230 2.96 0.78 12.39
C LEU A 230 2.62 2.27 12.28
N GLY A 231 1.48 2.59 11.67
CA GLY A 231 1.03 3.96 11.46
C GLY A 231 -0.37 4.22 12.03
N ILE A 232 -0.74 5.50 12.03
CA ILE A 232 -2.05 5.98 12.49
C ILE A 232 -3.23 5.25 11.79
N PRO A 233 -3.22 5.02 10.45
CA PRO A 233 -4.30 4.30 9.77
C PRO A 233 -4.60 2.89 10.32
N GLN A 234 -3.66 2.28 11.04
CA GLN A 234 -3.81 0.92 11.55
C GLN A 234 -4.45 0.87 12.95
N GLY A 235 -4.83 2.01 13.53
CA GLY A 235 -5.60 2.04 14.78
C GLY A 235 -4.91 1.32 15.95
N LEU A 236 -3.58 1.43 16.06
CA LEU A 236 -2.75 0.57 16.92
C LEU A 236 -3.06 0.69 18.42
N ASP A 237 -3.78 1.73 18.86
CA ASP A 237 -4.29 1.82 20.22
C ASP A 237 -5.18 0.63 20.58
N PHE A 238 -6.00 0.16 19.63
CA PHE A 238 -6.83 -1.02 19.84
C PHE A 238 -5.98 -2.30 19.89
N LEU A 239 -4.92 -2.41 19.07
CA LEU A 239 -3.95 -3.50 19.20
C LEU A 239 -3.34 -3.54 20.61
N LEU A 240 -2.90 -2.40 21.16
CA LEU A 240 -2.36 -2.35 22.51
C LEU A 240 -3.39 -2.77 23.58
N GLN A 241 -4.67 -2.42 23.41
CA GLN A 241 -5.76 -2.90 24.29
C GLN A 241 -5.94 -4.43 24.20
N VAL A 242 -5.85 -5.00 23.00
CA VAL A 242 -5.88 -6.46 22.80
C VAL A 242 -4.70 -7.12 23.52
N LEU A 243 -3.48 -6.60 23.36
CA LEU A 243 -2.31 -7.13 24.07
C LEU A 243 -2.48 -7.02 25.59
N HIS A 244 -2.90 -5.86 26.10
CA HIS A 244 -3.06 -5.61 27.52
C HIS A 244 -4.11 -6.51 28.18
N SER A 245 -5.24 -6.73 27.51
CA SER A 245 -6.32 -7.60 28.00
C SER A 245 -5.96 -9.09 27.99
N ASN A 246 -4.93 -9.47 27.23
CA ASN A 246 -4.45 -10.85 27.12
C ASN A 246 -3.17 -11.11 27.91
N ARG A 247 -2.56 -10.13 28.59
CA ARG A 247 -1.21 -10.24 29.19
C ARG A 247 -1.01 -11.44 30.14
N ASP A 248 -2.05 -11.85 30.86
CA ASP A 248 -1.98 -12.95 31.85
C ASP A 248 -2.29 -14.33 31.23
N LYS A 249 -2.54 -14.39 29.92
CA LYS A 249 -2.90 -15.60 29.20
C LYS A 249 -1.65 -16.36 28.75
N LYS A 250 -1.60 -17.65 29.07
CA LYS A 250 -0.47 -18.56 28.83
C LYS A 250 -0.78 -19.64 27.77
N ASP A 251 -1.67 -19.31 26.85
CA ASP A 251 -2.13 -20.16 25.75
C ASP A 251 -1.98 -19.48 24.37
N ARG A 252 -1.49 -18.24 24.34
CA ARG A 252 -1.39 -17.41 23.13
C ARG A 252 -0.17 -16.50 23.16
N TYR A 253 0.42 -16.22 22.01
CA TYR A 253 1.60 -15.38 21.88
C TYR A 253 1.45 -14.40 20.71
N PHE A 254 1.75 -13.11 20.93
CA PHE A 254 1.55 -12.06 19.92
C PHE A 254 2.87 -11.54 19.35
N MET A 255 3.02 -11.64 18.04
CA MET A 255 4.10 -11.05 17.26
C MET A 255 3.64 -9.73 16.66
N VAL A 256 4.29 -8.62 17.02
CA VAL A 256 4.10 -7.33 16.36
C VAL A 256 5.36 -7.03 15.58
N VAL A 257 5.29 -7.01 14.25
CA VAL A 257 6.45 -6.84 13.37
C VAL A 257 6.23 -5.67 12.43
N GLY A 258 7.09 -4.67 12.45
CA GLY A 258 6.91 -3.56 11.54
C GLY A 258 7.80 -2.36 11.72
N SER A 259 7.47 -1.33 10.95
CA SER A 259 8.00 0.03 11.09
C SER A 259 6.92 1.02 10.72
N GLY A 260 7.03 2.26 11.18
CA GLY A 260 6.06 3.29 10.85
C GLY A 260 6.16 4.48 11.79
N THR A 261 5.24 5.44 11.63
CA THR A 261 5.25 6.69 12.40
C THR A 261 4.94 6.48 13.88
N GLU A 262 4.23 5.41 14.23
CA GLU A 262 3.83 5.09 15.60
C GLU A 262 4.77 4.07 16.26
N TYR A 263 5.90 3.69 15.62
CA TYR A 263 6.80 2.67 16.16
C TYR A 263 7.25 2.97 17.60
N GLU A 264 7.69 4.21 17.86
CA GLU A 264 8.17 4.63 19.18
C GLU A 264 7.09 4.51 20.26
N LYS A 265 5.84 4.88 19.93
CA LYS A 265 4.70 4.74 20.84
C LYS A 265 4.46 3.27 21.23
N ILE A 266 4.52 2.37 20.25
CA ILE A 266 4.35 0.93 20.50
C ILE A 266 5.54 0.40 21.29
N SER A 267 6.77 0.78 20.93
CA SER A 267 7.99 0.39 21.64
C SER A 267 7.93 0.79 23.11
N GLN A 268 7.52 2.03 23.40
CA GLN A 268 7.37 2.51 24.77
C GLN A 268 6.36 1.67 25.57
N TRP A 269 5.23 1.30 24.96
CA TRP A 269 4.25 0.43 25.62
C TRP A 269 4.86 -0.94 25.99
N PHE A 270 5.66 -1.55 25.11
CA PHE A 270 6.35 -2.81 25.40
C PHE A 270 7.37 -2.67 26.54
N GLU A 271 8.12 -1.57 26.59
CA GLU A 271 9.07 -1.28 27.66
C GLU A 271 8.38 -1.07 29.03
N ASP A 272 7.26 -0.37 29.03
CA ASP A 272 6.52 -0.03 30.26
C ASP A 272 5.74 -1.24 30.82
N ASN A 273 5.18 -2.08 29.94
CA ASN A 273 4.28 -3.17 30.34
C ASN A 273 4.97 -4.53 30.41
N LYS A 274 6.08 -4.73 29.68
CA LYS A 274 6.86 -5.98 29.62
C LYS A 274 5.99 -7.25 29.52
N PRO A 275 5.09 -7.36 28.53
CA PRO A 275 4.19 -8.49 28.42
C PRO A 275 4.97 -9.80 28.21
N GLU A 276 4.67 -10.84 28.99
CA GLU A 276 5.30 -12.17 28.84
C GLU A 276 4.89 -12.89 27.54
N ASN A 277 3.73 -12.51 26.98
CA ASN A 277 3.11 -13.20 25.86
C ASN A 277 3.00 -12.36 24.58
N ALA A 278 3.82 -11.32 24.45
CA ALA A 278 3.91 -10.54 23.23
C ALA A 278 5.34 -10.04 23.01
N GLN A 279 5.71 -9.82 21.75
CA GLN A 279 6.96 -9.14 21.41
C GLN A 279 6.82 -8.19 20.22
N LEU A 280 7.61 -7.12 20.25
CA LEU A 280 7.76 -6.16 19.17
C LEU A 280 9.10 -6.40 18.45
N LEU A 281 9.04 -6.57 17.13
CA LEU A 281 10.20 -6.65 16.26
C LEU A 281 10.18 -5.48 15.25
N GLN A 282 11.37 -4.96 14.94
CA GLN A 282 11.53 -4.07 13.79
C GLN A 282 11.23 -4.81 12.48
N ALA A 283 11.10 -4.03 11.40
CA ALA A 283 10.92 -4.58 10.07
C ALA A 283 12.04 -5.59 9.73
N LEU A 284 11.63 -6.80 9.35
CA LEU A 284 12.52 -7.90 9.00
C LEU A 284 12.81 -7.92 7.49
N PRO A 285 13.93 -8.53 7.06
CA PRO A 285 14.12 -8.94 5.67
C PRO A 285 12.92 -9.76 5.18
N LYS A 286 12.59 -9.66 3.90
CA LYS A 286 11.38 -10.29 3.33
C LYS A 286 11.32 -11.80 3.61
N THR A 287 12.42 -12.51 3.37
CA THR A 287 12.53 -13.95 3.63
C THR A 287 12.28 -14.31 5.10
N ASP A 288 12.91 -13.59 6.04
CA ASP A 288 12.70 -13.82 7.48
C ASP A 288 11.25 -13.53 7.91
N TYR A 289 10.65 -12.48 7.34
CA TYR A 289 9.25 -12.13 7.59
C TYR A 289 8.30 -13.20 7.06
N ASP A 290 8.52 -13.69 5.83
CA ASP A 290 7.69 -14.70 5.19
C ASP A 290 7.77 -16.06 5.93
N GLU A 291 8.96 -16.45 6.42
CA GLU A 291 9.13 -17.61 7.31
C GLU A 291 8.35 -17.43 8.62
N LEU A 292 8.48 -16.26 9.25
CA LEU A 292 7.80 -15.97 10.51
C LEU A 292 6.27 -16.02 10.35
N VAL A 293 5.72 -15.40 9.30
CA VAL A 293 4.28 -15.45 9.00
C VAL A 293 3.79 -16.88 8.84
N GLN A 294 4.50 -17.72 8.08
CA GLN A 294 4.12 -19.12 7.88
C GLN A 294 4.23 -19.97 9.17
N SER A 295 5.09 -19.57 10.10
CA SER A 295 5.21 -20.21 11.41
C SER A 295 4.09 -19.84 12.40
N CYS A 296 3.37 -18.74 12.14
CA CYS A 296 2.27 -18.28 12.98
C CYS A 296 0.96 -19.03 12.67
N ASP A 297 0.01 -18.93 13.59
CA ASP A 297 -1.30 -19.61 13.47
C ASP A 297 -2.39 -18.68 12.97
N VAL A 298 -2.35 -17.39 13.34
CA VAL A 298 -3.39 -16.41 12.99
C VAL A 298 -2.79 -15.06 12.61
N GLY A 299 -3.20 -14.51 11.47
CA GLY A 299 -2.88 -13.14 11.07
C GLY A 299 -3.80 -12.12 11.72
N LEU A 300 -3.26 -10.96 12.08
CA LEU A 300 -4.00 -9.84 12.64
C LEU A 300 -3.98 -8.65 11.69
N ILE A 301 -5.16 -8.08 11.41
CA ILE A 301 -5.29 -6.84 10.65
C ILE A 301 -6.10 -5.84 11.47
N PHE A 302 -5.57 -4.64 11.61
CA PHE A 302 -6.22 -3.52 12.28
C PHE A 302 -6.34 -2.33 11.35
N LEU A 303 -7.49 -1.67 11.39
CA LEU A 303 -7.74 -0.38 10.74
C LEU A 303 -8.40 0.57 11.74
N ASP A 304 -8.09 1.86 11.61
CA ASP A 304 -8.67 2.89 12.47
C ASP A 304 -10.19 2.97 12.28
N SER A 305 -10.93 2.87 13.40
CA SER A 305 -12.39 2.88 13.43
C SER A 305 -13.04 4.16 12.86
N ARG A 306 -12.28 5.26 12.73
CA ARG A 306 -12.78 6.55 12.23
C ARG A 306 -12.96 6.60 10.72
N PHE A 307 -12.44 5.62 9.97
CA PHE A 307 -12.55 5.65 8.51
C PHE A 307 -14.00 5.68 8.05
N SER A 308 -14.30 6.68 7.22
CA SER A 308 -15.57 6.85 6.51
C SER A 308 -15.51 6.35 5.07
N ILE A 309 -14.29 6.15 4.56
CA ILE A 309 -14.03 5.59 3.24
C ILE A 309 -14.01 4.05 3.29
N PRO A 310 -14.61 3.36 2.32
CA PRO A 310 -14.40 1.93 2.20
C PRO A 310 -12.93 1.63 1.87
N ASN A 311 -12.36 0.68 2.58
CA ASN A 311 -10.94 0.34 2.52
C ASN A 311 -10.75 -1.18 2.39
N TYR A 312 -9.63 -1.57 1.78
CA TYR A 312 -9.27 -2.97 1.57
C TYR A 312 -7.78 -3.20 1.93
N PRO A 313 -7.48 -3.72 3.14
CA PRO A 313 -6.11 -3.90 3.61
C PRO A 313 -5.35 -4.91 2.75
N SER A 314 -4.27 -4.45 2.10
CA SER A 314 -3.44 -5.27 1.22
C SER A 314 -2.77 -6.46 1.92
N ARG A 315 -2.52 -6.35 3.24
CA ARG A 315 -1.92 -7.43 4.04
C ARG A 315 -2.76 -8.71 4.03
N LEU A 316 -4.08 -8.59 3.85
CA LEU A 316 -4.96 -9.75 3.75
C LEU A 316 -4.49 -10.72 2.66
N LEU A 317 -4.05 -10.22 1.51
CA LEU A 317 -3.59 -11.08 0.41
C LEU A 317 -2.40 -11.95 0.80
N SER A 318 -1.43 -11.40 1.54
CA SER A 318 -0.28 -12.19 2.01
C SER A 318 -0.70 -13.30 2.98
N TYR A 319 -1.67 -13.03 3.86
CA TYR A 319 -2.15 -14.05 4.80
C TYR A 319 -2.97 -15.14 4.10
N LEU A 320 -3.81 -14.74 3.13
CA LEU A 320 -4.58 -15.68 2.31
C LEU A 320 -3.69 -16.58 1.44
N GLU A 321 -2.60 -16.04 0.89
CA GLU A 321 -1.62 -16.82 0.14
C GLU A 321 -1.04 -17.97 0.97
N TYR A 322 -0.72 -17.72 2.23
CA TYR A 322 -0.24 -18.76 3.16
C TYR A 322 -1.37 -19.58 3.80
N LYS A 323 -2.62 -19.42 3.34
CA LYS A 323 -3.81 -20.10 3.88
C LYS A 323 -3.98 -19.87 5.40
N MET A 324 -3.50 -18.73 5.90
CA MET A 324 -3.52 -18.41 7.31
C MET A 324 -4.88 -17.79 7.68
N PRO A 325 -5.57 -18.31 8.73
CA PRO A 325 -6.73 -17.65 9.30
C PRO A 325 -6.42 -16.21 9.70
N VAL A 326 -7.37 -15.29 9.51
CA VAL A 326 -7.16 -13.87 9.81
C VAL A 326 -8.26 -13.35 10.73
N LEU A 327 -7.85 -12.70 11.82
CA LEU A 327 -8.72 -11.88 12.65
C LEU A 327 -8.54 -10.41 12.28
N MET A 328 -9.66 -9.71 12.11
CA MET A 328 -9.67 -8.33 11.65
C MET A 328 -10.48 -7.47 12.61
N ALA A 329 -9.92 -6.33 12.99
CA ALA A 329 -10.62 -5.28 13.71
C ALA A 329 -10.53 -3.99 12.91
N THR A 330 -11.63 -3.61 12.30
CA THR A 330 -11.69 -2.53 11.30
C THR A 330 -12.86 -1.59 11.58
N ASP A 331 -12.96 -0.52 10.81
CA ASP A 331 -14.15 0.33 10.78
C ASP A 331 -15.34 -0.39 10.12
N VAL A 332 -16.54 0.20 10.29
CA VAL A 332 -17.81 -0.33 9.75
C VAL A 332 -17.96 -0.18 8.24
N ASN A 333 -17.15 0.69 7.62
CA ASN A 333 -17.18 0.99 6.19
C ASN A 333 -16.20 0.10 5.40
N THR A 334 -15.35 -0.68 6.07
CA THR A 334 -14.45 -1.62 5.40
C THR A 334 -15.21 -2.51 4.44
N ASP A 335 -14.58 -2.86 3.33
CA ASP A 335 -15.21 -3.70 2.30
C ASP A 335 -15.22 -5.19 2.64
N ILE A 336 -14.53 -5.58 3.72
CA ILE A 336 -14.37 -6.97 4.14
C ILE A 336 -15.50 -7.38 5.09
N GLY A 337 -15.99 -8.61 4.94
CA GLY A 337 -16.94 -9.22 5.87
C GLY A 337 -18.42 -8.97 5.57
N HIS A 338 -18.77 -8.00 4.72
CA HIS A 338 -20.16 -7.75 4.30
C HIS A 338 -20.71 -8.80 3.32
N ASN A 339 -19.85 -9.65 2.75
CA ASN A 339 -20.23 -10.80 1.93
C ASN A 339 -19.75 -12.12 2.58
N HIS A 340 -20.68 -12.83 3.22
CA HIS A 340 -20.77 -14.30 3.29
C HIS A 340 -19.76 -15.12 4.13
N PHE A 341 -18.81 -14.55 4.86
CA PHE A 341 -17.83 -15.40 5.57
C PHE A 341 -18.07 -15.67 7.06
N LEU A 342 -18.91 -14.90 7.78
CA LEU A 342 -19.17 -15.12 9.21
C LEU A 342 -20.56 -14.65 9.66
N GLN A 343 -21.62 -15.15 9.02
CA GLN A 343 -22.94 -15.22 9.66
C GLN A 343 -23.32 -16.70 9.77
N GLN A 344 -23.04 -17.29 10.93
CA GLN A 344 -23.72 -18.47 11.43
C GLN A 344 -24.35 -18.14 12.78
#